data_AF-A0A2M7PYJ5-F1
#
_entry.id   AF-A0A2M7PYJ5-F1
#
_cell.length_a   1.000
_cell.length_b   1.000
_cell.length_c   1.000
_cell.angle_alpha   90.00
_cell.angle_beta   90.00
_cell.angle_gamma   90.00
#
_symmetry.space_group_name_H-M   'P 1'
#
loop_
_entity.id
_entity.type
_entity.pdbx_description
1 polymer ?
#
loop_
_entity_poly.entity_id
_entity_poly.type
_entity_poly.pdbx_seq_one_letter_code
_entity_poly.pdbx_strand_id
1 'polypeptide(L)'
;MIDKSYQHIVDFIDAVVESEDLTAWLLGLEKKSSSTRFLELANLKVKMLANHEPDELTVIVGLLNHEEILLAINKVIADIKQSGTNTKAYVLNKDNHNYTTLIGLL
;
A
#
# COMPACT_ATOMS: atom_id res chain seq x y z
N MET A 1 19.15 4.96 5.94
CA MET A 1 18.18 6.06 5.82
C MET A 1 17.04 5.52 4.98
N ILE A 2 15.83 5.48 5.51
CA ILE A 2 14.64 5.22 4.68
C ILE A 2 14.47 6.51 3.85
N ASP A 3 14.58 6.41 2.52
CA ASP A 3 14.28 7.52 1.61
C ASP A 3 12.89 8.06 1.92
N LYS A 4 12.68 9.38 1.85
CA LYS A 4 11.37 10.00 2.15
C LYS A 4 10.25 9.37 1.33
N SER A 5 10.57 8.92 0.12
CA SER A 5 9.68 8.20 -0.80
C SER A 5 9.07 6.92 -0.17
N TYR A 6 9.82 6.22 0.70
CA TYR A 6 9.36 4.98 1.32
C TYR A 6 8.52 5.20 2.58
N GLN A 7 8.67 6.35 3.25
CA GLN A 7 7.93 6.62 4.49
C GLN A 7 6.41 6.66 4.23
N HIS A 8 5.99 7.25 3.11
CA HIS A 8 4.57 7.32 2.74
C HIS A 8 3.95 5.93 2.51
N ILE A 9 4.70 4.99 1.94
CA ILE A 9 4.23 3.61 1.78
C ILE A 9 4.15 2.90 3.13
N VAL A 10 5.11 3.12 4.02
CA VAL A 10 5.07 2.56 5.37
C VAL A 10 3.86 3.10 6.14
N ASP A 11 3.61 4.40 6.09
CA ASP A 11 2.46 5.05 6.75
C ASP A 11 1.12 4.54 6.17
N PHE A 12 1.06 4.33 4.85
CA PHE A 12 -0.11 3.72 4.21
C PHE A 12 -0.34 2.28 4.67
N ILE A 13 0.71 1.45 4.72
CA ILE A 13 0.61 0.06 5.21
C ILE A 13 0.13 0.06 6.66
N ASP A 14 0.63 0.98 7.50
CA ASP A 14 0.22 1.11 8.90
C ASP A 14 -1.29 1.41 9.00
N ALA A 15 -1.77 2.41 8.25
CA ALA A 15 -3.18 2.76 8.21
C ALA A 15 -4.07 1.60 7.72
N VAL A 16 -3.61 0.83 6.73
CA VAL A 16 -4.37 -0.33 6.21
C VAL A 16 -4.39 -1.47 7.23
N VAL A 17 -3.28 -1.74 7.91
CA VAL A 17 -3.19 -2.79 8.94
C VAL A 17 -4.14 -2.49 10.11
N GLU A 18 -4.24 -1.22 10.50
CA GLU A 18 -5.10 -0.75 11.60
C GLU A 18 -6.60 -0.68 11.24
N SER A 19 -6.97 -0.78 9.95
CA SER A 19 -8.34 -0.65 9.47
C SER A 19 -8.78 -1.87 8.66
N GLU A 20 -9.75 -2.61 9.20
CA GLU A 20 -10.37 -3.76 8.51
C GLU A 20 -11.06 -3.34 7.20
N ASP A 21 -11.68 -2.15 7.17
CA ASP A 21 -12.33 -1.62 5.97
C ASP A 21 -11.31 -1.32 4.85
N LEU A 22 -10.18 -0.68 5.21
CA LEU A 22 -9.10 -0.41 4.24
C LEU A 22 -8.43 -1.70 3.78
N THR A 23 -8.25 -2.67 4.69
CA THR A 23 -7.73 -4.00 4.33
C THR A 23 -8.64 -4.69 3.32
N ALA A 24 -9.95 -4.72 3.59
CA ALA A 24 -10.93 -5.36 2.71
C ALA A 24 -11.00 -4.66 1.35
N TRP A 25 -10.94 -3.33 1.32
CA TRP A 25 -10.88 -2.55 0.09
C TRP A 25 -9.64 -2.90 -0.74
N LEU A 26 -8.45 -2.93 -0.13
CA LEU A 26 -7.19 -3.21 -0.82
C LEU A 26 -7.15 -4.65 -1.38
N LEU A 27 -7.61 -5.63 -0.61
CA LEU A 27 -7.77 -7.01 -1.08
C LEU A 27 -8.84 -7.13 -2.18
N GLY A 28 -9.85 -6.25 -2.14
CA GLY A 28 -10.86 -6.12 -3.20
C GLY A 28 -10.27 -5.60 -4.51
N LEU A 29 -9.29 -4.70 -4.46
CA LEU A 29 -8.59 -4.19 -5.65
C LEU A 29 -7.75 -5.27 -6.34
N GLU A 30 -7.10 -6.16 -5.59
CA GLU A 30 -6.29 -7.25 -6.14
C GLU A 30 -7.13 -8.20 -7.01
N LYS A 31 -8.37 -8.46 -6.60
CA LYS A 31 -9.30 -9.38 -7.28
C LYS A 31 -9.91 -8.81 -8.57
N LYS A 32 -9.72 -7.52 -8.84
CA LYS A 32 -10.32 -6.84 -10.00
C LYS A 32 -9.43 -6.97 -11.23
N SER A 33 -10.07 -6.98 -12.41
CA SER A 33 -9.34 -6.83 -13.66
C SER A 33 -8.58 -5.50 -13.68
N SER A 34 -7.48 -5.44 -14.43
CA SER A 34 -6.66 -4.22 -14.55
C SER A 34 -7.48 -3.00 -14.99
N SER A 35 -8.46 -3.18 -15.89
CA SER A 35 -9.35 -2.11 -16.34
C SER A 35 -10.28 -1.59 -15.23
N THR A 36 -10.86 -2.49 -14.44
CA THR A 36 -11.77 -2.12 -13.34
C THR A 36 -11.00 -1.45 -12.22
N ARG A 37 -9.83 -2.01 -11.85
CA ARG A 37 -8.90 -1.44 -10.87
C ARG A 37 -8.48 -0.03 -11.28
N PHE A 38 -8.08 0.16 -12.53
CA PHE A 38 -7.70 1.47 -13.06
C PHE A 38 -8.81 2.51 -12.90
N LEU A 39 -10.05 2.18 -13.27
CA LEU A 39 -11.18 3.11 -13.17
C LEU A 39 -11.48 3.49 -11.70
N GLU A 40 -11.40 2.53 -10.79
CA GLU A 40 -11.65 2.78 -9.37
C GLU A 40 -10.58 3.66 -8.73
N LEU A 41 -9.30 3.39 -9.03
CA LEU A 41 -8.18 4.21 -8.57
C LEU A 41 -8.21 5.61 -9.20
N ALA A 42 -8.59 5.74 -10.48
CA ALA A 42 -8.76 7.03 -11.13
C ALA A 42 -9.87 7.87 -10.47
N ASN A 43 -11.01 7.25 -10.15
CA ASN A 43 -12.09 7.92 -9.43
C ASN A 43 -11.67 8.33 -8.01
N LEU A 44 -10.92 7.49 -7.31
CA LEU A 44 -10.37 7.82 -6.00
C LEU A 44 -9.43 9.03 -6.09
N LYS A 45 -8.50 9.03 -7.06
CA LYS A 45 -7.59 10.14 -7.31
C LYS A 45 -8.32 11.46 -7.56
N VAL A 46 -9.39 11.46 -8.37
CA VAL A 46 -10.20 12.66 -8.60
C VAL A 46 -10.81 13.18 -7.29
N LYS A 47 -11.35 12.30 -6.44
CA LYS A 47 -11.91 12.68 -5.14
C LYS A 47 -10.86 13.26 -4.20
N MET A 48 -9.68 12.64 -4.14
CA MET A 48 -8.57 13.13 -3.31
C MET A 48 -8.10 14.52 -3.74
N LEU A 49 -7.98 14.76 -5.05
CA LEU A 49 -7.65 16.08 -5.59
C LEU A 49 -8.72 17.12 -5.24
N ALA A 50 -9.99 16.77 -5.34
CA ALA A 50 -11.10 17.66 -4.98
C ALA A 50 -11.11 18.00 -3.47
N ASN A 51 -10.63 17.08 -2.63
CA ASN A 51 -10.55 17.26 -1.18
C ASN A 51 -9.23 17.89 -0.72
N HIS A 52 -8.34 18.28 -1.65
CA HIS A 52 -7.00 18.79 -1.32
C HIS A 52 -6.18 17.84 -0.42
N GLU A 53 -6.34 16.53 -0.63
CA GLU A 53 -5.49 15.54 0.04
C GLU A 53 -4.02 15.73 -0.34
N PRO A 54 -3.07 15.35 0.54
CA PRO A 54 -1.64 15.45 0.25
C PRO A 54 -1.24 14.75 -1.06
N ASP A 55 -0.34 15.38 -1.82
CA ASP A 55 0.16 14.87 -3.10
C ASP A 55 0.78 13.47 -2.96
N GLU A 56 1.37 13.19 -1.80
CA GLU A 56 2.03 11.92 -1.50
C GLU A 56 1.04 10.74 -1.44
N LEU A 57 -0.20 10.96 -0.97
CA LEU A 57 -1.24 9.93 -1.03
C LEU A 57 -1.68 9.66 -2.47
N THR A 58 -1.68 10.70 -3.32
CA THR A 58 -1.99 10.55 -4.74
C THR A 58 -0.94 9.72 -5.48
N VAL A 59 0.33 9.80 -5.07
CA VAL A 59 1.41 8.95 -5.59
C VAL A 59 1.16 7.48 -5.25
N ILE A 60 0.78 7.18 -3.99
CA ILE A 60 0.47 5.80 -3.56
C ILE A 60 -0.67 5.22 -4.39
N VAL A 61 -1.76 5.97 -4.59
CA VAL A 61 -2.88 5.51 -5.43
C VAL A 61 -2.46 5.18 -6.86
N GLY A 62 -1.49 5.92 -7.42
CA GLY A 62 -0.89 5.59 -8.70
C GLY A 62 -0.13 4.25 -8.69
N LEU A 63 0.65 4.00 -7.64
CA LEU A 63 1.42 2.77 -7.46
C LEU A 63 0.51 1.52 -7.34
N LEU A 64 -0.66 1.65 -6.68
CA LEU A 64 -1.63 0.55 -6.55
C LEU A 64 -2.20 0.05 -7.88
N ASN A 65 -2.05 0.80 -8.97
CA ASN A 65 -2.46 0.34 -10.29
C ASN A 65 -1.49 -0.72 -10.86
N HIS A 66 -0.23 -0.72 -10.41
CA HIS A 66 0.76 -1.73 -10.76
C HIS A 66 0.49 -3.00 -9.95
N GLU A 67 0.21 -4.09 -10.67
CA GLU A 67 -0.21 -5.35 -10.06
C GLU A 67 0.85 -5.95 -9.13
N GLU A 68 2.12 -5.93 -9.57
CA GLU A 68 3.24 -6.47 -8.79
C GLU A 68 3.43 -5.69 -7.48
N ILE A 69 3.25 -4.37 -7.50
CA ILE A 69 3.34 -3.52 -6.31
C ILE A 69 2.17 -3.78 -5.38
N LEU A 70 0.93 -3.83 -5.90
CA LEU A 70 -0.26 -4.15 -5.12
C LEU A 70 -0.13 -5.51 -4.41
N LEU A 71 0.32 -6.53 -5.14
CA LEU A 71 0.58 -7.86 -4.59
C LEU A 71 1.66 -7.85 -3.50
N ALA A 72 2.76 -7.12 -3.71
CA ALA A 72 3.82 -6.99 -2.73
C ALA A 72 3.33 -6.29 -1.45
N ILE A 73 2.55 -5.22 -1.58
CA ILE A 73 1.92 -4.52 -0.44
C ILE A 73 1.00 -5.48 0.34
N ASN A 74 0.13 -6.22 -0.36
CA ASN A 74 -0.79 -7.17 0.29
C ASN A 74 -0.06 -8.29 1.05
N LYS A 75 1.07 -8.79 0.52
CA LYS A 75 1.92 -9.76 1.23
C LYS A 75 2.52 -9.18 2.51
N VAL A 76 3.01 -7.94 2.46
CA VAL A 76 3.55 -7.25 3.64
C VAL A 76 2.47 -7.07 4.71
N ILE A 77 1.27 -6.63 4.33
CA ILE A 77 0.13 -6.48 5.26
C ILE A 77 -0.23 -7.84 5.89
N ALA A 78 -0.27 -8.90 5.09
CA ALA A 78 -0.56 -10.25 5.58
C ALA A 78 0.48 -10.73 6.61
N ASP A 79 1.77 -10.54 6.34
CA ASP A 79 2.84 -10.91 7.27
C ASP A 79 2.76 -10.11 8.58
N ILE A 80 2.49 -8.81 8.51
CA ILE A 80 2.32 -7.94 9.69
C ILE A 80 1.16 -8.44 10.55
N LYS A 81 -0.02 -8.66 9.94
CA LYS A 81 -1.21 -9.15 10.66
C LYS A 81 -0.97 -10.54 11.27
N GLN A 82 -0.29 -11.45 10.56
CA GLN A 82 -0.01 -12.80 11.07
C GLN A 82 1.02 -12.79 12.22
N SER A 83 2.03 -11.94 12.14
CA SER A 83 3.08 -11.85 13.16
C SER A 83 2.66 -11.10 14.42
N GLY A 84 1.61 -10.28 14.36
CA GLY A 84 1.21 -9.39 15.46
C GLY A 84 2.25 -8.30 15.78
N THR A 85 3.23 -8.12 14.90
CA THR A 85 4.28 -7.10 15.04
C THR A 85 3.76 -5.79 14.46
N ASN A 86 4.04 -4.64 15.08
CA ASN A 86 3.66 -3.36 14.49
C ASN A 86 4.44 -3.08 13.19
N THR A 87 3.85 -2.30 12.29
CA THR A 87 4.40 -2.01 10.96
C THR A 87 5.83 -1.49 11.03
N LYS A 88 6.12 -0.56 11.95
CA LYS A 88 7.46 0.03 12.11
C LYS A 88 8.53 -1.00 12.46
N ALA A 89 8.25 -1.89 13.41
CA ALA A 89 9.16 -2.95 13.80
C ALA A 89 9.34 -3.97 12.68
N TYR A 90 8.26 -4.28 11.93
CA TYR A 90 8.31 -5.15 10.77
C TYR A 90 9.23 -4.55 9.68
N VAL A 91 9.05 -3.29 9.29
CA VAL A 91 9.86 -2.70 8.20
C VAL A 91 11.33 -2.48 8.57
N LEU A 92 11.66 -2.39 9.86
CA LEU A 92 13.04 -2.28 10.33
C LEU A 92 13.79 -3.62 10.33
N ASN A 93 13.08 -4.74 10.26
CA ASN A 93 13.69 -6.05 10.19
C ASN A 93 14.16 -6.35 8.75
N LYS A 94 15.49 -6.38 8.58
CA LYS A 94 16.14 -6.61 7.27
C LYS A 94 15.92 -8.01 6.70
N ASP A 95 15.46 -8.94 7.51
CA ASP A 95 15.19 -10.32 7.08
C ASP A 95 13.77 -10.50 6.52
N ASN A 96 12.96 -9.43 6.47
CA ASN A 96 11.63 -9.48 5.88
C ASN A 96 11.70 -9.47 4.36
N HIS A 97 11.67 -10.67 3.79
CA HIS A 97 11.75 -10.90 2.34
C HIS A 97 10.64 -10.17 1.55
N ASN A 98 9.40 -10.20 2.04
CA ASN A 98 8.29 -9.53 1.37
C ASN A 98 8.44 -7.99 1.38
N TYR A 99 8.89 -7.41 2.50
CA TYR A 99 9.19 -5.98 2.55
C TYR A 99 10.37 -5.61 1.66
N THR A 100 11.44 -6.40 1.66
CA THR A 100 12.60 -6.18 0.80
C THR A 100 12.21 -6.24 -0.68
N THR A 101 11.31 -7.16 -1.04
CA THR A 101 10.73 -7.27 -2.40
C THR A 101 9.92 -6.03 -2.76
N LEU A 102 9.05 -5.56 -1.86
CA LEU A 102 8.27 -4.34 -2.07
C LEU A 102 9.19 -3.14 -2.33
N ILE A 103 10.23 -2.96 -1.51
CA ILE A 103 11.18 -1.86 -1.69
C ILE A 103 11.96 -1.99 -3.00
N GLY A 104 12.24 -3.20 -3.48
CA GLY A 104 12.87 -3.40 -4.80
C GLY A 104 11.98 -3.05 -5.99
N LEU A 105 10.67 -2.92 -5.80
CA LEU A 105 9.70 -2.54 -6.84
C LEU A 105 9.38 -1.04 -6.86
N LEU A 106 9.83 -0.28 -5.85
CA LEU A 106 9.54 1.14 -5.63
C LEU A 106 10.76 2.02 -5.92
#